data_AF-A0A4Q3HKF3-F1
#
_entry.id   AF-A0A4Q3HKF3-F1
#
_cell.length_a   1.000
_cell.length_b   1.000
_cell.length_c   1.000
_cell.angle_alpha   90.00
_cell.angle_beta   90.00
_cell.angle_gamma   90.00
#
_symmetry.space_group_name_H-M   'P 1'
#
loop_
_entity.id
_entity.type
_entity.pdbx_description
1 polymer ?
#
loop_
_entity_poly.entity_id
_entity_poly.type
_entity_poly.pdbx_seq_one_letter_code
_entity_poly.pdbx_strand_id
1 'polypeptide(L)'
;GPKIADLIARVTGREDAEDCRVVDLLFHAPYSLIDRRNRPGIALAPQGAIVTIEGRVDRHQPPPARTNQPYRVFLHDETGELALTFFRAKGDWLHKTLPVDEQVMVSGKVDWFNGRASMIHPDFMVKVSEAENLPLVEPVYPMTAGLSSKTFRRTIEAAIARLPQFPEWADLSLTQREGFPTVTEAFQELHDPRDETDIDPQSKARRRLAYDEFLAGQVSLALVRQKIRKVPGQPIRVKGELAARLVAALPFSLTPSQKSSVDDIIKDMAGEDRMLRLLQGDVGAGKTLVALLAMAAAVEAGGQAVLMAPTEILARQHFSTISKLAGAAGVTVELLTGRTKGREREAIVERIASGEAQIVIGTHALFQDTVSYHSLMLAVVDEQHRFGVHQRLRLTAKGISPHM
;
A
#
# COMPACT_ATOMS: atom_id res chain seq x y z
N GLY A 1 27.53 4.17 6.61
CA GLY A 1 28.15 3.02 7.30
C GLY A 1 27.09 1.97 7.56
N PRO A 2 27.45 0.68 7.65
CA PRO A 2 26.49 -0.44 7.58
C PRO A 2 25.34 -0.33 8.59
N LYS A 3 25.65 -0.07 9.86
CA LYS A 3 24.66 0.10 10.93
C LYS A 3 23.63 1.20 10.67
N ILE A 4 24.04 2.31 10.04
CA ILE A 4 23.11 3.41 9.71
C ILE A 4 22.26 3.02 8.49
N ALA A 5 22.82 2.28 7.53
CA ALA A 5 22.11 1.83 6.34
C ALA A 5 20.94 0.92 6.72
N ASP A 6 21.11 -0.02 7.65
CA ASP A 6 20.03 -0.88 8.12
C ASP A 6 18.91 -0.11 8.83
N LEU A 7 19.27 0.95 9.58
CA LEU A 7 18.29 1.81 10.22
C LEU A 7 17.51 2.65 9.21
N ILE A 8 18.17 3.09 8.13
CA ILE A 8 17.53 3.79 7.02
C ILE A 8 16.58 2.85 6.29
N ALA A 9 17.03 1.64 5.92
CA ALA A 9 16.19 0.64 5.28
C ALA A 9 14.90 0.42 6.07
N ARG A 10 15.03 0.18 7.38
CA ARG A 10 13.90 0.01 8.28
C ARG A 10 12.95 1.21 8.31
N VAL A 11 13.47 2.45 8.39
CA VAL A 11 12.60 3.64 8.45
C VAL A 11 11.88 3.89 7.13
N THR A 12 12.47 3.49 6.01
CA THR A 12 11.87 3.56 4.66
C THR A 12 11.02 2.34 4.29
N GLY A 13 10.84 1.37 5.21
CA GLY A 13 10.03 0.18 4.97
C GLY A 13 10.67 -0.87 4.05
N ARG A 14 12.00 -0.88 3.93
CA ARG A 14 12.80 -1.84 3.17
C ARG A 14 13.31 -2.96 4.07
N GLU A 15 13.54 -4.15 3.48
CA GLU A 15 13.94 -5.35 4.24
C GLU A 15 15.35 -5.19 4.83
N ASP A 16 16.28 -4.69 4.04
CA ASP A 16 17.68 -4.48 4.42
C ASP A 16 18.34 -3.33 3.64
N ALA A 17 19.62 -3.07 3.94
CA ALA A 17 20.39 -2.02 3.29
C ALA A 17 20.66 -2.26 1.79
N GLU A 18 20.58 -3.51 1.30
CA GLU A 18 20.80 -3.83 -0.11
C GLU A 18 19.54 -3.56 -0.96
N ASP A 19 18.35 -3.77 -0.38
CA ASP A 19 17.07 -3.41 -0.99
C ASP A 19 16.77 -1.91 -0.95
N CYS A 20 17.41 -1.17 -0.03
CA CYS A 20 17.21 0.27 0.13
C CYS A 20 17.94 1.10 -0.95
N ARG A 21 17.18 1.94 -1.65
CA ARG A 21 17.66 2.79 -2.75
C ARG A 21 17.54 4.26 -2.40
N VAL A 22 18.31 5.09 -3.14
CA VAL A 22 18.26 6.57 -3.00
C VAL A 22 16.84 7.11 -3.19
N VAL A 23 16.06 6.50 -4.10
CA VAL A 23 14.67 6.89 -4.35
C VAL A 23 13.76 6.70 -3.14
N ASP A 24 14.06 5.75 -2.25
CA ASP A 24 13.25 5.52 -1.05
C ASP A 24 13.37 6.67 -0.06
N LEU A 25 14.54 7.30 0.01
CA LEU A 25 14.76 8.51 0.80
C LEU A 25 13.98 9.71 0.25
N LEU A 26 13.86 9.80 -1.08
CA LEU A 26 13.15 10.89 -1.77
C LEU A 26 11.63 10.80 -1.56
N PHE A 27 11.09 9.59 -1.43
CA PHE A 27 9.66 9.40 -1.11
C PHE A 27 9.38 9.38 0.39
N HIS A 28 10.42 9.45 1.24
CA HIS A 28 10.25 9.51 2.70
C HIS A 28 9.89 10.92 3.16
N ALA A 29 8.63 11.29 2.98
CA ALA A 29 8.11 12.61 3.25
C ALA A 29 8.15 12.99 4.75
N PRO A 30 8.37 14.27 5.09
CA PRO A 30 8.20 14.74 6.46
C PRO A 30 6.72 14.68 6.88
N TYR A 31 6.42 14.50 8.16
CA TYR A 31 5.03 14.47 8.66
C TYR A 31 4.64 15.74 9.42
N SER A 32 5.62 16.50 9.89
CA SER A 32 5.41 17.79 10.55
C SER A 32 6.63 18.69 10.34
N LEU A 33 6.58 19.88 10.92
CA LEU A 33 7.68 20.83 10.90
C LEU A 33 7.84 21.48 12.26
N ILE A 34 9.07 21.88 12.56
CA ILE A 34 9.39 22.72 13.71
C ILE A 34 9.63 24.13 13.18
N ASP A 35 8.75 25.05 13.56
CA ASP A 35 8.89 26.47 13.26
C ASP A 35 9.56 27.21 14.42
N ARG A 36 10.71 27.82 14.14
CA ARG A 36 11.55 28.56 15.08
C ARG A 36 11.57 30.06 14.81
N ARG A 37 10.72 30.55 13.90
CA ARG A 37 10.57 31.97 13.57
C ARG A 37 9.93 32.77 14.70
N ASN A 38 9.17 32.12 15.57
CA ASN A 38 8.52 32.76 16.70
C ASN A 38 9.54 33.21 17.76
N ARG A 39 9.70 34.52 17.93
CA ARG A 39 10.65 35.17 18.85
C ARG A 39 9.95 36.20 19.75
N PRO A 40 9.04 35.77 20.64
CA PRO A 40 8.17 36.69 21.37
C PRO A 40 8.85 37.38 22.55
N GLY A 41 10.11 37.08 22.89
CA GLY A 41 10.69 37.43 24.20
C GLY A 41 10.15 36.53 25.31
N ILE A 42 10.84 36.46 26.45
CA ILE A 42 10.55 35.50 27.53
C ILE A 42 9.13 35.69 28.09
N ALA A 43 8.74 36.92 28.41
CA ALA A 43 7.46 37.19 29.07
C ALA A 43 6.23 36.93 28.19
N LEU A 44 6.40 37.02 26.87
CA LEU A 44 5.31 36.85 25.90
C LEU A 44 5.32 35.45 25.26
N ALA A 45 6.24 34.56 25.67
CA ALA A 45 6.33 33.21 25.15
C ALA A 45 5.04 32.42 25.44
N PRO A 46 4.32 31.95 24.41
CA PRO A 46 3.09 31.18 24.64
C PRO A 46 3.37 29.87 25.37
N GLN A 47 2.49 29.49 26.30
CA GLN A 47 2.64 28.23 27.02
C GLN A 47 2.58 27.02 26.06
N GLY A 48 3.58 26.16 26.16
CA GLY A 48 3.67 24.92 25.39
C GLY A 48 4.13 25.11 23.94
N ALA A 49 4.43 26.33 23.50
CA ALA A 49 4.92 26.60 22.16
C ALA A 49 6.44 26.41 22.06
N ILE A 50 6.90 26.03 20.86
CA ILE A 50 8.31 26.12 20.50
C ILE A 50 8.60 27.58 20.17
N VAL A 51 9.58 28.16 20.86
CA VAL A 51 10.01 29.55 20.66
C VAL A 51 11.53 29.61 20.58
N THR A 52 12.03 30.66 19.93
CA THR A 52 13.45 30.99 19.92
C THR A 52 13.64 32.28 20.72
N ILE A 53 14.44 32.20 21.78
CA ILE A 53 14.70 33.29 22.71
C ILE A 53 16.17 33.67 22.63
N GLU A 54 16.43 34.95 22.47
CA GLU A 54 17.74 35.55 22.65
C GLU A 54 17.82 36.12 24.07
N GLY A 55 18.87 35.79 24.81
CA GLY A 55 19.03 36.27 26.17
C GLY A 55 20.44 36.08 26.72
N ARG A 56 20.74 36.82 27.78
CA ARG A 56 22.03 36.77 28.48
C ARG A 56 21.99 35.68 29.54
N VAL A 57 23.03 34.86 29.58
CA VAL A 57 23.20 33.84 30.64
C VAL A 57 23.53 34.54 31.96
N ASP A 58 22.66 34.40 32.95
CA ASP A 58 22.85 34.98 34.30
C ASP A 58 23.66 34.04 35.20
N ARG A 59 23.12 32.85 35.47
CA ARG A 59 23.73 31.94 36.44
C ARG A 59 23.46 30.48 36.11
N HIS A 60 24.38 29.65 36.56
CA HIS A 60 24.25 28.21 36.57
C HIS A 60 23.89 27.73 37.98
N GLN A 61 22.90 26.86 38.06
CA GLN A 61 22.47 26.20 39.29
C GLN A 61 22.67 24.68 39.11
N PRO A 62 23.86 24.16 39.44
CA PRO A 62 24.10 22.72 39.46
C PRO A 62 23.24 22.04 40.53
N PRO A 63 22.88 20.76 40.35
CA PRO A 63 22.13 20.03 41.34
C PRO A 63 22.98 19.82 42.60
N PRO A 64 22.40 19.90 43.82
CA PRO A 64 23.10 19.58 45.04
C PRO A 64 23.65 18.15 45.02
N ALA A 65 24.80 17.94 45.66
CA ALA A 65 25.46 16.64 45.69
C ALA A 65 24.50 15.53 46.18
N ARG A 66 24.50 14.38 45.49
CA ARG A 66 23.65 13.20 45.80
C ARG A 66 22.14 13.47 45.72
N THR A 67 21.69 14.44 44.92
CA THR A 67 20.27 14.64 44.62
C THR A 67 19.96 14.32 43.16
N ASN A 68 18.70 13.95 42.88
CA ASN A 68 18.18 13.77 41.52
C ASN A 68 17.61 15.06 40.94
N GLN A 69 17.96 16.22 41.50
CA GLN A 69 17.51 17.50 40.98
C GLN A 69 18.15 17.75 39.60
N PRO A 70 17.46 18.45 38.69
CA PRO A 70 18.04 18.82 37.41
C PRO A 70 19.06 19.95 37.55
N TYR A 71 19.97 20.04 36.60
CA TYR A 71 20.81 21.21 36.42
C TYR A 71 19.97 22.32 35.79
N ARG A 72 20.06 23.54 36.30
CA ARG A 72 19.38 24.70 35.72
C ARG A 72 20.35 25.78 35.26
N VAL A 73 20.08 26.38 34.11
CA VAL A 73 20.77 27.59 33.64
C VAL A 73 19.72 28.68 33.49
N PHE A 74 19.94 29.83 34.11
CA PHE A 74 19.02 30.95 34.03
C PHE A 74 19.50 31.95 33.00
N LEU A 75 18.58 32.36 32.13
CA LEU A 75 18.76 33.40 31.14
C LEU A 75 17.80 34.55 31.47
N HIS A 76 18.18 35.77 31.12
CA HIS A 76 17.27 36.90 31.12
C HIS A 76 17.34 37.67 29.80
N ASP A 77 16.20 38.23 29.42
CA ASP A 77 16.10 39.27 28.40
C ASP A 77 15.50 40.53 29.05
N GLU A 78 15.10 41.52 28.25
CA GLU A 78 14.46 42.74 28.76
C GLU A 78 13.07 42.50 29.37
N THR A 79 12.47 41.33 29.13
CA THR A 79 11.08 41.02 29.47
C THR A 79 10.95 40.10 30.68
N GLY A 80 11.92 39.22 30.95
CA GLY A 80 11.85 38.29 32.07
C GLY A 80 13.03 37.31 32.21
N GLU A 81 12.84 36.31 33.07
CA GLU A 81 13.81 35.24 33.34
C GLU A 81 13.29 33.89 32.81
N LEU A 82 14.15 33.13 32.14
CA LEU A 82 13.89 31.79 31.61
C LEU A 82 14.84 30.79 32.24
N ALA A 83 14.29 29.71 32.81
CA ALA A 83 15.09 28.59 33.34
C ALA A 83 15.24 27.47 32.30
N LEU A 84 16.45 27.23 31.81
CA LEU A 84 16.78 26.02 31.06
C LEU A 84 17.01 24.86 32.02
N THR A 85 16.28 23.77 31.86
CA THR A 85 16.33 22.60 32.75
C THR A 85 16.92 21.40 32.03
N PHE A 86 17.97 20.81 32.59
CA PHE A 86 18.65 19.63 32.05
C PHE A 86 18.69 18.48 33.06
N PHE A 87 18.21 17.31 32.65
CA PHE A 87 18.39 16.07 33.41
C PHE A 87 19.69 15.37 32.96
N ARG A 88 20.52 14.96 33.93
CA ARG A 88 21.77 14.20 33.70
C ARG A 88 22.79 14.86 32.76
N ALA A 89 22.80 16.19 32.66
CA ALA A 89 23.80 16.90 31.87
C ALA A 89 25.17 16.97 32.57
N LYS A 90 26.24 17.03 31.77
CA LYS A 90 27.60 17.28 32.25
C LYS A 90 27.81 18.79 32.40
N GLY A 91 28.13 19.25 33.62
CA GLY A 91 28.31 20.67 33.93
C GLY A 91 29.33 21.37 33.02
N ASP A 92 30.48 20.75 32.77
CA ASP A 92 31.53 21.33 31.92
C ASP A 92 31.05 21.64 30.49
N TRP A 93 30.19 20.79 29.94
CA TRP A 93 29.61 21.01 28.62
C TRP A 93 28.64 22.20 28.63
N LEU A 94 27.83 22.33 29.68
CA LEU A 94 26.92 23.47 29.84
C LEU A 94 27.70 24.77 30.03
N HIS A 95 28.75 24.80 30.83
CA HIS A 95 29.59 25.99 30.99
C HIS A 95 30.26 26.42 29.68
N LYS A 96 30.65 25.47 28.83
CA LYS A 96 31.22 25.77 27.52
C LYS A 96 30.17 26.27 26.52
N THR A 97 28.97 25.69 26.54
CA THR A 97 27.89 25.97 25.57
C THR A 97 27.09 27.23 25.95
N LEU A 98 26.93 27.46 27.25
CA LEU A 98 26.19 28.58 27.84
C LEU A 98 27.08 29.30 28.86
N PRO A 99 28.14 30.02 28.45
CA PRO A 99 29.00 30.71 29.41
C PRO A 99 28.22 31.86 30.08
N VAL A 100 28.50 32.09 31.37
CA VAL A 100 27.90 33.21 32.12
C VAL A 100 28.29 34.54 31.46
N ASP A 101 27.37 35.50 31.49
CA ASP A 101 27.49 36.84 30.92
C ASP A 101 27.52 36.94 29.38
N GLU A 102 27.43 35.81 28.67
CA GLU A 102 27.35 35.80 27.21
C GLU A 102 25.90 35.86 26.71
N GLN A 103 25.73 36.46 25.53
CA GLN A 103 24.47 36.45 24.78
C GLN A 103 24.33 35.14 23.99
N VAL A 104 23.22 34.44 24.20
CA VAL A 104 22.94 33.16 23.53
C VAL A 104 21.54 33.15 22.95
N MET A 105 21.37 32.37 21.89
CA MET A 105 20.07 32.07 21.30
C MET A 105 19.71 30.62 21.60
N VAL A 106 18.53 30.44 22.21
CA VAL A 106 18.04 29.14 22.66
C VAL A 106 16.68 28.87 22.03
N SER A 107 16.47 27.65 21.55
CA SER A 107 15.21 27.25 20.92
C SER A 107 14.71 25.96 21.53
N GLY A 108 13.41 25.93 21.81
CA GLY A 108 12.75 24.75 22.38
C GLY A 108 11.36 25.07 22.90
N LYS A 109 10.72 24.06 23.46
CA LYS A 109 9.38 24.20 24.05
C LYS A 109 9.45 24.96 25.38
N VAL A 110 8.79 26.11 25.45
CA VAL A 110 8.63 26.87 26.69
C VAL A 110 7.36 26.41 27.41
N ASP A 111 7.49 26.21 28.72
CA ASP A 111 6.38 25.94 29.63
C ASP A 111 6.40 26.94 30.79
N TRP A 112 5.23 27.13 31.40
CA TRP A 112 5.03 28.09 32.49
C TRP A 112 4.56 27.35 33.73
N PHE A 113 5.28 27.54 34.84
CA PHE A 113 4.89 27.01 36.13
C PHE A 113 5.01 28.08 37.21
N ASN A 114 3.90 28.38 37.90
CA ASN A 114 3.82 29.44 38.91
C ASN A 114 4.41 30.79 38.43
N GLY A 115 4.11 31.19 37.20
CA GLY A 115 4.59 32.44 36.60
C GLY A 115 6.07 32.46 36.22
N ARG A 116 6.76 31.31 36.25
CA ARG A 116 8.15 31.20 35.81
C ARG A 116 8.24 30.42 34.51
N ALA A 117 8.89 31.01 33.52
CA ALA A 117 9.16 30.35 32.25
C ALA A 117 10.28 29.31 32.43
N SER A 118 10.09 28.13 31.84
CA SER A 118 11.06 27.05 31.84
C SER A 118 11.11 26.37 30.48
N MET A 119 12.31 26.01 30.04
CA MET A 119 12.55 25.23 28.83
C MET A 119 13.32 23.97 29.21
N ILE A 120 12.69 22.80 29.06
CA ILE A 120 13.31 21.51 29.39
C ILE A 120 14.05 21.01 28.15
N HIS A 121 15.34 20.74 28.27
CA HIS A 121 16.20 20.25 27.18
C HIS A 121 15.99 21.03 25.87
N PRO A 122 16.49 22.29 25.77
CA PRO A 122 16.43 23.06 24.54
C PRO A 122 16.96 22.27 23.35
N ASP A 123 16.28 22.38 22.20
CA ASP A 123 16.66 21.74 20.95
C ASP A 123 17.96 22.33 20.40
N PHE A 124 18.13 23.65 20.56
CA PHE A 124 19.32 24.39 20.15
C PHE A 124 19.77 25.38 21.22
N MET A 125 21.09 25.50 21.37
CA MET A 125 21.77 26.48 22.21
C MET A 125 23.03 26.91 21.45
N VAL A 126 23.02 28.13 20.94
CA VAL A 126 24.14 28.69 20.20
C VAL A 126 24.45 30.10 20.68
N LYS A 127 25.67 30.56 20.45
CA LYS A 127 25.98 31.99 20.65
C LYS A 127 25.23 32.81 19.61
N VAL A 128 24.89 34.06 19.93
CA VAL A 128 24.22 34.97 18.97
C VAL A 128 25.06 35.17 17.71
N SER A 129 26.40 35.14 17.82
CA SER A 129 27.31 35.18 16.66
C SER A 129 27.18 33.99 15.70
N GLU A 130 26.57 32.87 16.13
CA GLU A 130 26.36 31.66 15.34
C GLU A 130 24.88 31.48 14.93
N ALA A 131 24.03 32.47 15.23
CA ALA A 131 22.58 32.44 15.04
C ALA A 131 22.15 32.24 13.58
N GLU A 132 22.95 32.71 12.61
CA GLU A 132 22.65 32.60 11.18
C GLU A 132 22.61 31.13 10.70
N ASN A 133 23.26 30.22 11.42
CA ASN A 133 23.29 28.80 11.07
C ASN A 133 22.09 28.00 11.61
N LEU A 134 21.15 28.65 12.31
CA LEU A 134 20.02 28.00 12.94
C LEU A 134 18.85 27.89 11.95
N PRO A 135 18.43 26.67 11.57
CA PRO A 135 17.33 26.51 10.61
C PRO A 135 16.03 27.03 11.22
N LEU A 136 15.44 28.04 10.57
CA LEU A 136 14.20 28.67 11.01
C LEU A 136 13.00 27.75 10.89
N VAL A 137 12.98 26.90 9.87
CA VAL A 137 11.97 25.86 9.67
C VAL A 137 12.69 24.55 9.44
N GLU A 138 12.25 23.52 10.13
CA GLU A 138 12.86 22.19 10.06
C GLU A 138 11.81 21.11 9.81
N PRO A 139 11.92 20.35 8.70
CA PRO A 139 11.05 19.21 8.45
C PRO A 139 11.34 18.09 9.47
N VAL A 140 10.27 17.49 9.98
CA VAL A 140 10.34 16.34 10.89
C VAL A 140 9.90 15.10 10.13
N TYR A 141 10.79 14.12 10.07
CA TYR A 141 10.56 12.86 9.38
C TYR A 141 10.10 11.77 10.36
N PRO A 142 9.38 10.75 9.88
CA PRO A 142 9.24 9.50 10.61
C PRO A 142 10.64 8.92 10.91
N MET A 143 10.88 8.49 12.16
CA MET A 143 12.20 8.06 12.66
C MET A 143 12.15 6.65 13.26
N THR A 144 13.33 6.03 13.40
CA THR A 144 13.51 4.78 14.14
C THR A 144 14.56 4.92 15.24
N ALA A 145 14.48 4.10 16.29
CA ALA A 145 15.39 4.16 17.42
C ALA A 145 16.86 3.96 16.98
N GLY A 146 17.76 4.82 17.48
CA GLY A 146 19.18 4.79 17.14
C GLY A 146 19.56 5.57 15.88
N LEU A 147 18.59 6.12 15.14
CA LEU A 147 18.82 7.03 14.02
C LEU A 147 18.59 8.47 14.48
N SER A 148 19.62 9.32 14.41
CA SER A 148 19.49 10.74 14.76
C SER A 148 18.83 11.54 13.63
N SER A 149 17.93 12.46 13.95
CA SER A 149 17.25 13.33 12.96
C SER A 149 18.26 14.12 12.11
N LYS A 150 19.32 14.67 12.71
CA LYS A 150 20.38 15.39 12.00
C LYS A 150 21.08 14.54 10.93
N THR A 151 21.46 13.30 11.26
CA THR A 151 22.10 12.40 10.29
C THR A 151 21.13 12.02 9.18
N PHE A 152 19.87 11.76 9.51
CA PHE A 152 18.87 11.36 8.53
C PHE A 152 18.53 12.51 7.56
N ARG A 153 18.33 13.72 8.07
CA ARG A 153 18.15 14.94 7.26
C ARG A 153 19.30 15.14 6.28
N ARG A 154 20.55 15.08 6.75
CA ARG A 154 21.74 15.18 5.87
C ARG A 154 21.77 14.08 4.80
N THR A 155 21.24 12.90 5.11
CA THR A 155 21.16 11.80 4.14
C THR A 155 20.11 12.09 3.06
N ILE A 156 18.96 12.65 3.44
CA ILE A 156 17.92 13.11 2.51
C ILE A 156 18.44 14.25 1.63
N GLU A 157 19.09 15.25 2.20
CA GLU A 157 19.71 16.35 1.45
C GLU A 157 20.72 15.82 0.40
N ALA A 158 21.53 14.83 0.78
CA ALA A 158 22.44 14.17 -0.14
C ALA A 158 21.73 13.33 -1.22
N ALA A 159 20.51 12.83 -0.96
CA ALA A 159 19.68 12.16 -1.96
C ALA A 159 19.09 13.16 -2.95
N ILE A 160 18.58 14.30 -2.48
CA ILE A 160 18.05 15.39 -3.31
C ILE A 160 19.13 15.93 -4.25
N ALA A 161 20.36 16.13 -3.73
CA ALA A 161 21.49 16.58 -4.54
C ALA A 161 21.88 15.61 -5.67
N ARG A 162 21.38 14.36 -5.63
CA ARG A 162 21.61 13.33 -6.65
C ARG A 162 20.41 13.14 -7.60
N LEU A 163 19.35 13.94 -7.46
CA LEU A 163 18.23 13.91 -8.38
C LEU A 163 18.73 14.20 -9.80
N PRO A 164 18.51 13.28 -10.76
CA PRO A 164 18.76 13.60 -12.15
C PRO A 164 17.71 14.60 -12.64
N GLN A 165 17.99 15.26 -13.75
CA GLN A 165 16.98 16.01 -14.47
C GLN A 165 16.00 15.01 -15.11
N PHE A 166 14.76 14.97 -14.63
CA PHE A 166 13.72 14.14 -15.20
C PHE A 166 13.08 14.86 -16.38
N PRO A 167 12.89 14.20 -17.54
CA PRO A 167 12.02 14.74 -18.57
C PRO A 167 10.59 14.83 -18.04
N GLU A 168 9.86 15.85 -18.45
CA GLU A 168 8.43 15.91 -18.17
C GLU A 168 7.73 14.77 -18.92
N TRP A 169 6.94 14.00 -18.16
CA TRP A 169 6.26 12.80 -18.61
C TRP A 169 4.76 12.82 -18.33
N ALA A 170 4.32 13.73 -17.45
CA ALA A 170 2.92 14.03 -17.25
C ALA A 170 2.38 14.82 -18.45
N ASP A 171 1.07 14.75 -18.66
CA ASP A 171 0.42 15.55 -19.69
C ASP A 171 0.56 17.05 -19.40
N LEU A 172 0.98 17.82 -20.41
CA LEU A 172 1.24 19.25 -20.26
C LEU A 172 -0.03 20.05 -19.92
N SER A 173 -1.19 19.67 -20.47
CA SER A 173 -2.44 20.37 -20.19
C SER A 173 -2.90 20.14 -18.75
N LEU A 174 -2.67 18.92 -18.23
CA LEU A 174 -2.90 18.60 -16.82
C LEU A 174 -1.96 19.38 -15.91
N THR A 175 -0.66 19.38 -16.23
CA THR A 175 0.37 20.07 -15.44
C THR A 175 0.06 21.57 -15.31
N GLN A 176 -0.36 22.21 -16.41
CA GLN A 176 -0.79 23.61 -16.42
C GLN A 176 -2.07 23.84 -15.61
N ARG A 177 -3.08 22.97 -15.77
CA ARG A 177 -4.37 23.11 -15.08
C ARG A 177 -4.23 22.98 -13.57
N GLU A 178 -3.46 22.01 -13.09
CA GLU A 178 -3.26 21.76 -11.66
C GLU A 178 -2.14 22.64 -11.07
N GLY A 179 -1.37 23.32 -11.92
CA GLY A 179 -0.23 24.14 -11.54
C GLY A 179 0.87 23.32 -10.87
N PHE A 180 1.11 22.12 -11.38
CA PHE A 180 2.12 21.21 -10.83
C PHE A 180 3.54 21.69 -11.12
N PRO A 181 4.45 21.63 -10.14
CA PRO A 181 5.87 21.83 -10.38
C PRO A 181 6.45 20.68 -11.21
N THR A 182 7.69 20.86 -11.69
CA THR A 182 8.46 19.75 -12.25
C THR A 182 8.74 18.69 -11.18
N VAL A 183 9.09 17.46 -11.59
CA VAL A 183 9.41 16.37 -10.65
C VAL A 183 10.54 16.76 -9.70
N THR A 184 11.59 17.41 -10.22
CA THR A 184 12.74 17.86 -9.43
C THR A 184 12.34 18.90 -8.39
N GLU A 185 11.57 19.92 -8.79
CA GLU A 185 11.04 20.94 -7.88
C GLU A 185 10.11 20.33 -6.84
N ALA A 186 9.26 19.37 -7.22
CA ALA A 186 8.34 18.70 -6.29
C ALA A 186 9.10 17.97 -5.16
N PHE A 187 10.19 17.26 -5.47
CA PHE A 187 11.02 16.63 -4.43
C PHE A 187 11.77 17.65 -3.58
N GLN A 188 12.23 18.76 -4.16
CA GLN A 188 12.88 19.83 -3.41
C GLN A 188 11.91 20.48 -2.43
N GLU A 189 10.71 20.88 -2.89
CA GLU A 189 9.65 21.46 -2.06
C GLU A 189 9.17 20.49 -0.97
N LEU A 190 9.09 19.19 -1.25
CA LEU A 190 8.69 18.18 -0.27
C LEU A 190 9.63 18.14 0.95
N HIS A 191 10.93 18.31 0.72
CA HIS A 191 11.97 18.15 1.72
C HIS A 191 12.52 19.45 2.28
N ASP A 192 12.16 20.59 1.69
CA ASP A 192 12.46 21.94 2.17
C ASP A 192 11.17 22.78 2.34
N PRO A 193 10.22 22.33 3.19
CA PRO A 193 8.96 23.05 3.39
C PRO A 193 9.18 24.35 4.17
N ARG A 194 8.48 25.42 3.77
CA ARG A 194 8.58 26.75 4.40
C ARG A 194 7.55 26.96 5.51
N ASP A 195 6.42 26.26 5.44
CA ASP A 195 5.34 26.32 6.42
C ASP A 195 4.40 25.10 6.29
N GLU A 196 3.35 25.09 7.13
CA GLU A 196 2.37 23.99 7.21
C GLU A 196 1.63 23.72 5.89
N THR A 197 1.54 24.70 4.99
CA THR A 197 0.86 24.52 3.70
C THR A 197 1.68 23.68 2.72
N ASP A 198 3.01 23.68 2.83
CA ASP A 198 3.89 22.89 1.97
C ASP A 198 3.84 21.38 2.34
N ILE A 199 3.61 21.06 3.62
CA ILE A 199 3.48 19.66 4.11
C ILE A 199 2.05 19.09 3.99
N ASP A 200 1.06 19.92 3.69
CA ASP A 200 -0.32 19.49 3.46
C ASP A 200 -0.37 18.47 2.30
N PRO A 201 -1.06 17.31 2.44
CA PRO A 201 -1.25 16.37 1.35
C PRO A 201 -1.80 16.96 0.04
N GLN A 202 -2.50 18.10 0.11
CA GLN A 202 -3.04 18.85 -1.01
C GLN A 202 -2.07 19.88 -1.60
N SER A 203 -0.86 20.03 -1.05
CA SER A 203 0.17 20.89 -1.62
C SER A 203 0.52 20.43 -3.03
N LYS A 204 0.92 21.38 -3.90
CA LYS A 204 1.17 21.10 -5.32
C LYS A 204 2.27 20.06 -5.51
N ALA A 205 3.36 20.15 -4.77
CA ALA A 205 4.44 19.16 -4.78
C ALA A 205 3.96 17.77 -4.38
N ARG A 206 3.19 17.64 -3.30
CA ARG A 206 2.66 16.34 -2.85
C ARG A 206 1.68 15.74 -3.84
N ARG A 207 0.73 16.54 -4.34
CA ARG A 207 -0.22 16.10 -5.36
C ARG A 207 0.49 15.69 -6.65
N ARG A 208 1.56 16.40 -7.05
CA ARG A 208 2.39 16.05 -8.20
C ARG A 208 3.06 14.69 -8.01
N LEU A 209 3.75 14.46 -6.89
CA LEU A 209 4.44 13.19 -6.64
C LEU A 209 3.46 12.01 -6.49
N ALA A 210 2.31 12.22 -5.86
CA ALA A 210 1.25 11.22 -5.79
C ALA A 210 0.70 10.90 -7.19
N TYR A 211 0.44 11.92 -8.01
CA TYR A 211 0.00 11.72 -9.40
C TYR A 211 1.03 10.89 -10.19
N ASP A 212 2.31 11.21 -10.07
CA ASP A 212 3.39 10.48 -10.74
C ASP A 212 3.43 9.00 -10.33
N GLU A 213 3.25 8.70 -9.04
CA GLU A 213 3.14 7.31 -8.54
C GLU A 213 1.93 6.57 -9.15
N PHE A 214 0.76 7.20 -9.14
CA PHE A 214 -0.45 6.61 -9.73
C PHE A 214 -0.32 6.40 -11.24
N LEU A 215 0.24 7.38 -11.96
CA LEU A 215 0.48 7.29 -13.39
C LEU A 215 1.45 6.14 -13.70
N ALA A 216 2.54 6.00 -12.93
CA ALA A 216 3.50 4.91 -13.09
C ALA A 216 2.81 3.54 -12.95
N GLY A 217 1.93 3.40 -11.96
CA GLY A 217 1.13 2.20 -11.74
C GLY A 217 0.20 1.90 -12.93
N GLN A 218 -0.53 2.89 -13.42
CA GLN A 218 -1.45 2.72 -14.56
C GLN A 218 -0.71 2.39 -15.86
N VAL A 219 0.41 3.07 -16.14
CA VAL A 219 1.25 2.77 -17.31
C VAL A 219 1.80 1.35 -17.22
N SER A 220 2.29 0.94 -16.04
CA SER A 220 2.79 -0.43 -15.82
C SER A 220 1.70 -1.47 -16.09
N LEU A 221 0.48 -1.25 -15.56
CA LEU A 221 -0.68 -2.11 -15.81
C LEU A 221 -1.08 -2.14 -17.29
N ALA A 222 -1.07 -0.99 -17.96
CA ALA A 222 -1.38 -0.88 -19.38
C ALA A 222 -0.36 -1.65 -20.23
N LEU A 223 0.93 -1.52 -19.94
CA LEU A 223 2.00 -2.27 -20.60
C LEU A 223 1.88 -3.78 -20.35
N VAL A 224 1.52 -4.19 -19.13
CA VAL A 224 1.22 -5.60 -18.82
C VAL A 224 0.03 -6.08 -19.63
N ARG A 225 -1.08 -5.33 -19.68
CA ARG A 225 -2.26 -5.68 -20.50
C ARG A 225 -1.93 -5.76 -22.00
N GLN A 226 -1.05 -4.90 -22.49
CA GLN A 226 -0.57 -4.94 -23.88
C GLN A 226 0.30 -6.18 -24.15
N LYS A 227 1.12 -6.60 -23.15
CA LYS A 227 2.00 -7.76 -23.23
C LYS A 227 1.30 -9.08 -22.98
N ILE A 228 0.22 -9.11 -22.19
CA ILE A 228 -0.72 -10.23 -22.12
C ILE A 228 -1.38 -10.28 -23.50
N ARG A 229 -0.66 -10.85 -24.46
CA ARG A 229 -1.17 -11.15 -25.80
C ARG A 229 -2.46 -11.91 -25.58
N LYS A 230 -3.49 -11.48 -26.30
CA LYS A 230 -4.73 -12.22 -26.36
C LYS A 230 -4.40 -13.64 -26.79
N VAL A 231 -4.60 -14.57 -25.88
CA VAL A 231 -4.39 -15.98 -26.16
C VAL A 231 -5.61 -16.40 -26.96
N PRO A 232 -5.47 -16.98 -28.16
CA PRO A 232 -6.61 -17.48 -28.93
C PRO A 232 -7.45 -18.41 -28.04
N GLY A 233 -8.74 -18.14 -27.98
CA GLY A 233 -9.73 -18.95 -27.30
C GLY A 233 -10.57 -19.73 -28.31
N GLN A 234 -11.35 -20.69 -27.83
CA GLN A 234 -12.34 -21.37 -28.67
C GLN A 234 -13.70 -20.69 -28.49
N PRO A 235 -14.23 -19.98 -29.50
CA PRO A 235 -15.49 -19.25 -29.36
C PRO A 235 -16.67 -20.15 -28.98
N ILE A 236 -17.41 -19.78 -27.93
CA ILE A 236 -18.66 -20.43 -27.51
C ILE A 236 -19.83 -19.60 -28.02
N ARG A 237 -20.51 -20.12 -29.05
CA ARG A 237 -21.71 -19.51 -29.64
C ARG A 237 -22.88 -20.48 -29.51
N VAL A 238 -23.73 -20.23 -28.53
CA VAL A 238 -24.84 -21.12 -28.16
C VAL A 238 -26.17 -20.37 -28.14
N LYS A 239 -27.28 -21.09 -28.22
CA LYS A 239 -28.63 -20.50 -28.20
C LYS A 239 -29.11 -20.21 -26.77
N GLY A 240 -28.52 -20.89 -25.78
CA GLY A 240 -28.86 -20.76 -24.36
C GLY A 240 -30.00 -21.69 -23.95
N GLU A 241 -30.20 -22.81 -24.63
CA GLU A 241 -31.25 -23.77 -24.30
C GLU A 241 -31.02 -24.44 -22.92
N LEU A 242 -29.77 -24.78 -22.59
CA LEU A 242 -29.44 -25.33 -21.26
C LEU A 242 -29.63 -24.27 -20.17
N ALA A 243 -29.19 -23.05 -20.43
CA ALA A 243 -29.39 -21.92 -19.53
C ALA A 243 -30.88 -21.66 -19.27
N ALA A 244 -31.72 -21.70 -20.31
CA ALA A 244 -33.17 -21.52 -20.19
C ALA A 244 -33.82 -22.61 -19.32
N ARG A 245 -33.42 -23.89 -19.49
CA ARG A 245 -33.90 -24.99 -18.63
C ARG A 245 -33.49 -24.83 -17.18
N LEU A 246 -32.25 -24.40 -16.93
CA LEU A 246 -31.76 -24.12 -15.59
C LEU A 246 -32.55 -22.99 -14.93
N VAL A 247 -32.77 -21.88 -15.63
CA VAL A 247 -33.53 -20.74 -15.12
C VAL A 247 -34.99 -21.11 -14.84
N ALA A 248 -35.61 -21.91 -15.71
CA ALA A 248 -36.98 -22.39 -15.53
C ALA A 248 -37.16 -23.29 -14.29
N ALA A 249 -36.09 -23.95 -13.83
CA ALA A 249 -36.10 -24.79 -12.63
C ALA A 249 -35.87 -24.00 -11.32
N LEU A 250 -35.55 -22.71 -11.40
CA LEU A 250 -35.28 -21.90 -10.21
C LEU A 250 -36.58 -21.50 -9.49
N PRO A 251 -36.59 -21.50 -8.14
CA PRO A 251 -37.72 -20.99 -7.36
C PRO A 251 -37.75 -19.45 -7.27
N PHE A 252 -36.86 -18.76 -7.98
CA PHE A 252 -36.73 -17.30 -7.99
C PHE A 252 -36.27 -16.82 -9.38
N SER A 253 -36.42 -15.52 -9.65
CA SER A 253 -35.92 -14.88 -10.88
C SER A 253 -34.51 -14.32 -10.69
N LEU A 254 -33.76 -14.22 -11.79
CA LEU A 254 -32.46 -13.55 -11.79
C LEU A 254 -32.63 -12.05 -11.56
N THR A 255 -31.69 -11.47 -10.82
CA THR A 255 -31.61 -10.01 -10.68
C THR A 255 -31.09 -9.37 -11.98
N PRO A 256 -31.34 -8.07 -12.22
CA PRO A 256 -30.77 -7.36 -13.37
C PRO A 256 -29.25 -7.47 -13.47
N SER A 257 -28.55 -7.37 -12.32
CA SER A 257 -27.09 -7.50 -12.26
C SER A 257 -26.61 -8.91 -12.60
N GLN A 258 -27.33 -9.96 -12.18
CA GLN A 258 -27.01 -11.33 -12.56
C GLN A 258 -27.20 -11.55 -14.05
N LYS A 259 -28.31 -11.05 -14.63
CA LYS A 259 -28.57 -11.13 -16.06
C LYS A 259 -27.49 -10.43 -16.88
N SER A 260 -27.16 -9.17 -16.55
CA SER A 260 -26.08 -8.43 -17.21
C SER A 260 -24.74 -9.14 -17.08
N SER A 261 -24.42 -9.72 -15.92
CA SER A 261 -23.17 -10.45 -15.72
C SER A 261 -23.09 -11.70 -16.59
N VAL A 262 -24.19 -12.45 -16.74
CA VAL A 262 -24.28 -13.59 -17.65
C VAL A 262 -24.11 -13.13 -19.09
N ASP A 263 -24.84 -12.09 -19.52
CA ASP A 263 -24.78 -11.57 -20.88
C ASP A 263 -23.36 -11.11 -21.25
N ASP A 264 -22.66 -10.44 -20.33
CA ASP A 264 -21.27 -10.01 -20.52
C ASP A 264 -20.29 -11.18 -20.63
N ILE A 265 -20.47 -12.23 -19.82
CA ILE A 265 -19.66 -13.45 -19.86
C ILE A 265 -19.88 -14.19 -21.19
N ILE A 266 -21.13 -14.41 -21.58
CA ILE A 266 -21.47 -15.10 -22.83
C ILE A 266 -20.95 -14.33 -24.04
N LYS A 267 -21.09 -13.01 -24.05
CA LYS A 267 -20.56 -12.15 -25.11
C LYS A 267 -19.05 -12.28 -25.26
N ASP A 268 -18.31 -12.36 -24.15
CA ASP A 268 -16.86 -12.50 -24.19
C ASP A 268 -16.41 -13.92 -24.57
N MET A 269 -17.12 -14.94 -24.09
CA MET A 269 -16.89 -16.33 -24.48
C MET A 269 -17.16 -16.56 -25.98
N ALA A 270 -17.99 -15.75 -26.63
CA ALA A 270 -18.24 -15.81 -28.07
C ALA A 270 -17.13 -15.17 -28.95
N GLY A 271 -16.15 -14.50 -28.33
CA GLY A 271 -15.01 -13.88 -29.00
C GLY A 271 -13.94 -14.88 -29.45
N GLU A 272 -13.01 -14.42 -30.30
CA GLU A 272 -11.88 -15.23 -30.79
C GLU A 272 -10.74 -15.37 -29.77
N ASP A 273 -10.78 -14.52 -28.75
CA ASP A 273 -9.79 -14.46 -27.68
C ASP A 273 -10.32 -15.19 -26.45
N ARG A 274 -9.42 -15.82 -25.70
CA ARG A 274 -9.75 -16.42 -24.41
C ARG A 274 -10.25 -15.35 -23.44
N MET A 275 -11.44 -15.56 -22.90
CA MET A 275 -12.00 -14.75 -21.81
C MET A 275 -11.14 -14.89 -20.55
N LEU A 276 -10.85 -13.76 -19.91
CA LEU A 276 -10.27 -13.67 -18.56
C LEU A 276 -11.07 -12.65 -17.75
N ARG A 277 -12.06 -13.11 -16.97
CA ARG A 277 -12.96 -12.23 -16.21
C ARG A 277 -12.93 -12.47 -14.71
N LEU A 278 -13.16 -11.40 -13.96
CA LEU A 278 -13.43 -11.45 -12.54
C LEU A 278 -14.91 -11.17 -12.30
N LEU A 279 -15.66 -12.20 -11.89
CA LEU A 279 -17.02 -12.02 -11.40
C LEU A 279 -16.99 -11.58 -9.93
N GLN A 280 -17.17 -10.29 -9.69
CA GLN A 280 -17.16 -9.71 -8.35
C GLN A 280 -18.58 -9.43 -7.86
N GLY A 281 -18.83 -9.72 -6.58
CA GLY A 281 -20.08 -9.41 -5.90
C GLY A 281 -20.03 -9.85 -4.44
N ASP A 282 -20.94 -9.34 -3.63
CA ASP A 282 -21.00 -9.64 -2.20
C ASP A 282 -21.32 -11.11 -1.91
N VAL A 283 -21.09 -11.53 -0.66
CA VAL A 283 -21.53 -12.85 -0.19
C VAL A 283 -23.06 -12.91 -0.30
N GLY A 284 -23.58 -13.97 -0.93
CA GLY A 284 -25.02 -14.12 -1.15
C GLY A 284 -25.57 -13.46 -2.43
N ALA A 285 -24.76 -12.73 -3.21
CA ALA A 285 -25.21 -12.09 -4.45
C ALA A 285 -25.55 -13.08 -5.61
N GLY A 286 -25.43 -14.38 -5.39
CA GLY A 286 -25.75 -15.42 -6.39
C GLY A 286 -24.66 -15.65 -7.44
N LYS A 287 -23.38 -15.38 -7.12
CA LYS A 287 -22.23 -15.62 -8.02
C LYS A 287 -22.19 -17.04 -8.58
N THR A 288 -22.50 -18.04 -7.74
CA THR A 288 -22.55 -19.46 -8.14
C THR A 288 -23.55 -19.72 -9.26
N LEU A 289 -24.70 -19.03 -9.27
CA LEU A 289 -25.69 -19.19 -10.32
C LEU A 289 -25.19 -18.61 -11.66
N VAL A 290 -24.59 -17.43 -11.61
CA VAL A 290 -23.98 -16.80 -12.81
C VAL A 290 -22.89 -17.72 -13.39
N ALA A 291 -22.03 -18.28 -12.53
CA ALA A 291 -21.02 -19.25 -12.96
C ALA A 291 -21.64 -20.52 -13.56
N LEU A 292 -22.72 -21.05 -12.97
CA LEU A 292 -23.42 -22.22 -13.49
C LEU A 292 -24.00 -21.96 -14.90
N LEU A 293 -24.57 -20.79 -15.14
CA LEU A 293 -25.11 -20.42 -16.46
C LEU A 293 -24.00 -20.29 -17.52
N ALA A 294 -22.83 -19.77 -17.13
CA ALA A 294 -21.66 -19.76 -18.01
C ALA A 294 -21.14 -21.19 -18.31
N MET A 295 -21.08 -22.06 -17.29
CA MET A 295 -20.73 -23.48 -17.47
C MET A 295 -21.73 -24.21 -18.37
N ALA A 296 -23.03 -23.89 -18.25
CA ALA A 296 -24.06 -24.46 -19.12
C ALA A 296 -23.83 -24.09 -20.58
N ALA A 297 -23.37 -22.88 -20.88
CA ALA A 297 -23.03 -22.48 -22.25
C ALA A 297 -21.83 -23.27 -22.81
N ALA A 298 -20.80 -23.52 -21.99
CA ALA A 298 -19.68 -24.37 -22.39
C ALA A 298 -20.13 -25.82 -22.69
N VAL A 299 -21.04 -26.35 -21.87
CA VAL A 299 -21.63 -27.69 -22.08
C VAL A 299 -22.52 -27.73 -23.32
N GLU A 300 -23.32 -26.70 -23.58
CA GLU A 300 -24.17 -26.59 -24.77
C GLU A 300 -23.35 -26.54 -26.06
N ALA A 301 -22.13 -26.00 -26.01
CA ALA A 301 -21.17 -26.02 -27.12
C ALA A 301 -20.47 -27.38 -27.34
N GLY A 302 -20.83 -28.41 -26.58
CA GLY A 302 -20.19 -29.73 -26.64
C GLY A 302 -18.89 -29.84 -25.85
N GLY A 303 -18.58 -28.85 -25.01
CA GLY A 303 -17.41 -28.83 -24.15
C GLY A 303 -17.69 -29.30 -22.73
N GLN A 304 -16.65 -29.24 -21.91
CA GLN A 304 -16.68 -29.45 -20.47
C GLN A 304 -16.36 -28.15 -19.75
N ALA A 305 -16.88 -28.01 -18.53
CA ALA A 305 -16.55 -26.91 -17.64
C ALA A 305 -16.03 -27.42 -16.29
N VAL A 306 -15.18 -26.63 -15.64
CA VAL A 306 -14.64 -26.95 -14.31
C VAL A 306 -14.88 -25.81 -13.33
N LEU A 307 -15.21 -26.13 -12.08
CA LEU A 307 -15.23 -25.20 -10.95
C LEU A 307 -14.23 -25.63 -9.89
N MET A 308 -13.23 -24.79 -9.68
CA MET A 308 -12.21 -24.97 -8.64
C MET A 308 -12.62 -24.21 -7.37
N ALA A 309 -12.66 -24.91 -6.24
CA ALA A 309 -12.88 -24.35 -4.92
C ALA A 309 -11.64 -24.52 -4.02
N PRO A 310 -11.36 -23.59 -3.08
CA PRO A 310 -10.11 -23.58 -2.31
C PRO A 310 -10.03 -24.70 -1.28
N THR A 311 -11.18 -25.25 -0.86
CA THR A 311 -11.24 -26.34 0.12
C THR A 311 -12.20 -27.42 -0.35
N GLU A 312 -12.01 -28.63 0.18
CA GLU A 312 -12.91 -29.75 -0.08
C GLU A 312 -14.34 -29.46 0.41
N ILE A 313 -14.48 -28.74 1.52
CA ILE A 313 -15.79 -28.38 2.08
C ILE A 313 -16.55 -27.50 1.08
N LEU A 314 -15.89 -26.47 0.54
CA LEU A 314 -16.49 -25.60 -0.47
C LEU A 314 -16.78 -26.36 -1.77
N ALA A 315 -15.87 -27.23 -2.22
CA ALA A 315 -16.12 -28.07 -3.40
C ALA A 315 -17.37 -28.95 -3.23
N ARG A 316 -17.55 -29.57 -2.06
CA ARG A 316 -18.75 -30.38 -1.74
C ARG A 316 -20.01 -29.53 -1.65
N GLN A 317 -19.93 -28.31 -1.12
CA GLN A 317 -21.07 -27.38 -1.09
C GLN A 317 -21.50 -26.97 -2.50
N HIS A 318 -20.54 -26.58 -3.35
CA HIS A 318 -20.81 -26.27 -4.75
C HIS A 318 -21.40 -27.47 -5.48
N PHE A 319 -20.83 -28.66 -5.29
CA PHE A 319 -21.37 -29.89 -5.87
C PHE A 319 -22.81 -30.15 -5.44
N SER A 320 -23.12 -30.05 -4.14
CA SER A 320 -24.49 -30.29 -3.66
C SER A 320 -25.52 -29.32 -4.28
N THR A 321 -25.15 -28.05 -4.44
CA THR A 321 -26.03 -27.04 -5.03
C THR A 321 -26.12 -27.17 -6.55
N ILE A 322 -24.98 -27.27 -7.23
CA ILE A 322 -24.92 -27.31 -8.68
C ILE A 322 -25.50 -28.60 -9.23
N SER A 323 -25.21 -29.76 -8.65
CA SER A 323 -25.74 -31.04 -9.15
C SER A 323 -27.27 -31.11 -9.12
N LYS A 324 -27.91 -30.48 -8.11
CA LYS A 324 -29.38 -30.38 -8.05
C LYS A 324 -29.96 -29.55 -9.19
N LEU A 325 -29.33 -28.41 -9.49
CA LEU A 325 -29.78 -27.51 -10.56
C LEU A 325 -29.45 -28.08 -11.94
N ALA A 326 -28.22 -28.56 -12.13
CA ALA A 326 -27.73 -29.18 -13.37
C ALA A 326 -28.56 -30.40 -13.78
N GLY A 327 -28.99 -31.22 -12.81
CA GLY A 327 -29.85 -32.37 -13.07
C GLY A 327 -31.18 -32.01 -13.72
N ALA A 328 -31.75 -30.84 -13.42
CA ALA A 328 -32.99 -30.36 -14.06
C ALA A 328 -32.80 -30.03 -15.55
N ALA A 329 -31.58 -29.75 -15.98
CA ALA A 329 -31.22 -29.53 -17.38
C ALA A 329 -30.63 -30.77 -18.07
N GLY A 330 -30.52 -31.90 -17.36
CA GLY A 330 -29.89 -33.12 -17.86
C GLY A 330 -28.37 -33.05 -17.95
N VAL A 331 -27.73 -32.16 -17.18
CA VAL A 331 -26.28 -31.97 -17.17
C VAL A 331 -25.63 -32.80 -16.09
N THR A 332 -24.61 -33.57 -16.45
CA THR A 332 -23.85 -34.42 -15.52
C THR A 332 -22.80 -33.61 -14.76
N VAL A 333 -22.69 -33.86 -13.45
CA VAL A 333 -21.75 -33.16 -12.57
C VAL A 333 -20.95 -34.18 -11.78
N GLU A 334 -19.63 -34.05 -11.76
CA GLU A 334 -18.71 -34.90 -11.00
C GLU A 334 -17.93 -34.12 -9.94
N LEU A 335 -17.53 -34.78 -8.86
CA LEU A 335 -16.74 -34.21 -7.78
C LEU A 335 -15.37 -34.90 -7.69
N LEU A 336 -14.29 -34.16 -7.93
CA LEU A 336 -12.93 -34.67 -7.78
C LEU A 336 -12.14 -33.87 -6.74
N THR A 337 -11.75 -34.53 -5.65
CA THR A 337 -11.01 -33.91 -4.54
C THR A 337 -9.78 -34.73 -4.18
N GLY A 338 -8.89 -34.15 -3.37
CA GLY A 338 -7.70 -34.87 -2.87
C GLY A 338 -8.01 -36.10 -2.01
N ARG A 339 -9.24 -36.23 -1.49
CA ARG A 339 -9.68 -37.40 -0.72
C ARG A 339 -10.27 -38.52 -1.58
N THR A 340 -10.65 -38.22 -2.83
CA THR A 340 -11.15 -39.23 -3.78
C THR A 340 -9.98 -40.15 -4.15
N LYS A 341 -10.07 -41.45 -3.82
CA LYS A 341 -8.96 -42.42 -3.95
C LYS A 341 -9.40 -43.75 -4.56
N GLY A 342 -8.44 -44.50 -5.07
CA GLY A 342 -8.64 -45.85 -5.60
C GLY A 342 -9.60 -45.88 -6.80
N ARG A 343 -10.42 -46.94 -6.87
CA ARG A 343 -11.34 -47.20 -7.99
C ARG A 343 -12.34 -46.07 -8.27
N GLU A 344 -12.79 -45.35 -7.24
CA GLU A 344 -13.70 -44.21 -7.40
C GLU A 344 -13.03 -43.10 -8.21
N ARG A 345 -11.76 -42.80 -7.89
CA ARG A 345 -10.99 -41.79 -8.62
C ARG A 345 -10.74 -42.20 -10.07
N GLU A 346 -10.38 -43.47 -10.29
CA GLU A 346 -10.15 -44.01 -11.64
C GLU A 346 -11.40 -43.86 -12.51
N ALA A 347 -12.57 -44.24 -11.98
CA ALA A 347 -13.84 -44.11 -12.70
C ALA A 347 -14.22 -42.64 -12.99
N ILE A 348 -13.96 -41.71 -12.06
CA ILE A 348 -14.22 -40.28 -12.30
C ILE A 348 -13.27 -39.74 -13.37
N VAL A 349 -11.98 -40.06 -13.30
CA VAL A 349 -10.99 -39.63 -14.30
C VAL A 349 -11.33 -40.18 -15.69
N GLU A 350 -11.80 -41.42 -15.78
CA GLU A 350 -12.27 -42.02 -17.03
C GLU A 350 -13.48 -41.25 -17.61
N ARG A 351 -14.49 -40.92 -16.79
CA ARG A 351 -15.63 -40.11 -17.22
C ARG A 351 -15.25 -38.68 -17.62
N ILE A 352 -14.22 -38.10 -17.01
CA ILE A 352 -13.68 -36.80 -17.41
C ILE A 352 -13.00 -36.91 -18.78
N ALA A 353 -12.23 -37.97 -19.01
CA ALA A 353 -11.52 -38.20 -20.26
C ALA A 353 -12.46 -38.59 -21.42
N SER A 354 -13.56 -39.29 -21.14
CA SER A 354 -14.56 -39.65 -22.15
C SER A 354 -15.50 -38.50 -22.52
N GLY A 355 -15.59 -37.46 -21.68
CA GLY A 355 -16.53 -36.34 -21.84
C GLY A 355 -17.90 -36.56 -21.19
N GLU A 356 -18.12 -37.74 -20.57
CA GLU A 356 -19.35 -38.03 -19.82
C GLU A 356 -19.54 -37.09 -18.62
N ALA A 357 -18.45 -36.60 -18.03
CA ALA A 357 -18.50 -35.59 -16.98
C ALA A 357 -18.53 -34.18 -17.62
N GLN A 358 -19.72 -33.59 -17.75
CA GLN A 358 -19.91 -32.29 -18.40
C GLN A 358 -19.46 -31.12 -17.53
N ILE A 359 -19.76 -31.17 -16.22
CA ILE A 359 -19.25 -30.23 -15.22
C ILE A 359 -18.43 -30.99 -14.19
N VAL A 360 -17.23 -30.49 -13.88
CA VAL A 360 -16.37 -31.08 -12.85
C VAL A 360 -16.10 -30.06 -11.75
N ILE A 361 -16.39 -30.43 -10.51
CA ILE A 361 -16.17 -29.57 -9.33
C ILE A 361 -15.06 -30.18 -8.50
N GLY A 362 -14.17 -29.37 -7.95
CA GLY A 362 -13.06 -29.93 -7.20
C GLY A 362 -12.09 -28.93 -6.60
N THR A 363 -11.00 -29.47 -6.06
CA THR A 363 -9.89 -28.67 -5.52
C THR A 363 -8.71 -28.68 -6.49
N HIS A 364 -7.49 -28.44 -6.00
CA HIS A 364 -6.26 -28.57 -6.80
C HIS A 364 -6.08 -29.95 -7.46
N ALA A 365 -6.81 -30.99 -7.00
CA ALA A 365 -6.81 -32.33 -7.58
C ALA A 365 -7.19 -32.36 -9.07
N LEU A 366 -8.04 -31.43 -9.51
CA LEU A 366 -8.48 -31.28 -10.90
C LEU A 366 -7.33 -31.04 -11.90
N PHE A 367 -6.17 -30.58 -11.42
CA PHE A 367 -5.03 -30.21 -12.26
C PHE A 367 -3.80 -31.06 -12.01
N GLN A 368 -3.95 -32.22 -11.36
CA GLN A 368 -2.89 -33.22 -11.28
C GLN A 368 -2.69 -33.88 -12.65
N ASP A 369 -1.46 -34.31 -12.97
CA ASP A 369 -1.06 -34.85 -14.29
C ASP A 369 -1.90 -36.04 -14.77
N THR A 370 -2.54 -36.74 -13.85
CA THR A 370 -3.44 -37.86 -14.15
C THR A 370 -4.81 -37.46 -14.71
N VAL A 371 -5.18 -36.17 -14.70
CA VAL A 371 -6.50 -35.71 -15.17
C VAL A 371 -6.36 -35.12 -16.57
N SER A 372 -7.01 -35.75 -17.55
CA SER A 372 -7.11 -35.30 -18.94
C SER A 372 -8.57 -35.06 -19.28
N TYR A 373 -8.88 -33.88 -19.81
CA TYR A 373 -10.23 -33.51 -20.24
C TYR A 373 -10.42 -33.86 -21.71
N HIS A 374 -11.64 -34.25 -22.08
CA HIS A 374 -12.02 -34.44 -23.48
C HIS A 374 -12.02 -33.11 -24.25
N SER A 375 -12.70 -32.09 -23.71
CA SER A 375 -12.80 -30.76 -24.33
C SER A 375 -13.10 -29.68 -23.29
N LEU A 376 -12.11 -29.33 -22.46
CA LEU A 376 -12.28 -28.28 -21.45
C LEU A 376 -12.38 -26.89 -22.12
N MET A 377 -13.54 -26.24 -22.00
CA MET A 377 -13.76 -24.91 -22.60
C MET A 377 -13.88 -23.77 -21.58
N LEU A 378 -14.28 -24.05 -20.32
CA LEU A 378 -14.41 -23.02 -19.27
C LEU A 378 -13.86 -23.51 -17.93
N ALA A 379 -13.09 -22.66 -17.26
CA ALA A 379 -12.59 -22.89 -15.92
C ALA A 379 -12.97 -21.75 -14.96
N VAL A 380 -13.87 -22.03 -14.03
CA VAL A 380 -14.28 -21.11 -12.98
C VAL A 380 -13.41 -21.31 -11.74
N VAL A 381 -12.82 -20.24 -11.20
CA VAL A 381 -12.04 -20.27 -9.95
C VAL A 381 -12.76 -19.49 -8.88
N ASP A 382 -13.25 -20.18 -7.85
CA ASP A 382 -13.87 -19.57 -6.68
C ASP A 382 -12.81 -19.11 -5.68
N GLU A 383 -13.03 -17.98 -5.02
CA GLU A 383 -12.10 -17.39 -4.05
C GLU A 383 -10.63 -17.35 -4.51
N GLN A 384 -10.39 -16.81 -5.71
CA GLN A 384 -9.08 -16.82 -6.37
C GLN A 384 -7.90 -16.31 -5.51
N HIS A 385 -8.16 -15.45 -4.53
CA HIS A 385 -7.16 -14.90 -3.62
C HIS A 385 -6.51 -15.96 -2.70
N ARG A 386 -7.15 -17.14 -2.57
CA ARG A 386 -6.62 -18.28 -1.81
C ARG A 386 -5.67 -19.17 -2.63
N PHE A 387 -5.53 -18.93 -3.93
CA PHE A 387 -4.71 -19.73 -4.82
C PHE A 387 -3.43 -19.00 -5.22
N GLY A 388 -2.30 -19.72 -5.17
CA GLY A 388 -1.00 -19.20 -5.60
C GLY A 388 -0.93 -19.01 -7.12
N VAL A 389 -0.12 -18.06 -7.59
CA VAL A 389 0.04 -17.72 -9.02
C VAL A 389 0.33 -18.95 -9.89
N HIS A 390 1.18 -19.87 -9.42
CA HIS A 390 1.54 -21.10 -10.15
C HIS A 390 0.38 -22.09 -10.33
N GLN A 391 -0.58 -22.13 -9.40
CA GLN A 391 -1.75 -23.00 -9.54
C GLN A 391 -2.66 -22.52 -10.68
N ARG A 392 -2.78 -21.19 -10.86
CA ARG A 392 -3.52 -20.56 -11.96
C ARG A 392 -2.86 -20.71 -13.33
N LEU A 393 -1.54 -20.79 -13.39
CA LEU A 393 -0.82 -21.03 -14.65
C LEU A 393 -0.97 -22.49 -15.12
N ARG A 394 -0.99 -23.45 -14.19
CA ARG A 394 -1.24 -24.87 -14.53
C ARG A 394 -2.64 -25.12 -15.11
N LEU A 395 -3.64 -24.34 -14.69
CA LEU A 395 -4.99 -24.32 -15.29
C LEU A 395 -4.95 -23.99 -16.79
N THR A 396 -4.07 -23.09 -17.21
CA THR A 396 -3.95 -22.67 -18.62
C THR A 396 -3.26 -23.73 -19.49
N ALA A 397 -2.45 -24.61 -18.90
CA ALA A 397 -1.59 -25.54 -19.64
C ALA A 397 -2.23 -26.90 -19.98
N LYS A 398 -3.42 -27.22 -19.44
CA LYS A 398 -4.06 -28.54 -19.54
C LYS A 398 -5.10 -28.70 -20.65
N GLY A 399 -5.27 -27.69 -21.50
CA GLY A 399 -6.21 -27.73 -22.62
C GLY A 399 -5.84 -26.73 -23.70
N ILE A 400 -6.67 -26.64 -24.74
CA ILE A 400 -6.60 -25.60 -25.77
C ILE A 400 -7.17 -24.31 -25.14
N SER A 401 -6.40 -23.68 -24.24
CA SER A 401 -6.65 -22.34 -23.68
C SER A 401 -8.12 -22.07 -23.27
N PRO A 402 -8.68 -22.80 -22.27
CA PRO A 402 -10.07 -22.61 -21.85
C PRO A 402 -10.33 -21.18 -21.36
N HIS A 403 -11.54 -20.67 -21.56
CA HIS A 403 -12.04 -19.43 -20.95
C HIS A 403 -11.92 -19.51 -19.42
N MET A 404 -11.71 -18.38 -18.74
CA MET A 404 -11.56 -18.31 -17.28
C MET A 404 -12.31 -17.14 -16.66
#